data_AF-A0A3P7FER3-F1
#
_entry.id   AF-A0A3P7FER3-F1
#
_cell.length_a   1.000
_cell.length_b   1.000
_cell.length_c   1.000
_cell.angle_alpha   90.00
_cell.angle_beta   90.00
_cell.angle_gamma   90.00
#
_symmetry.space_group_name_H-M   'P 1'
#
loop_
_entity.id
_entity.type
_entity.pdbx_description
1 polymer ?
#
loop_
_entity_poly.entity_id
_entity_poly.type
_entity_poly.pdbx_seq_one_letter_code
_entity_poly.pdbx_strand_id
1 'polypeptide(L)' 'MQYMRYFEMDAPIVFASVVHSNDVGGYKLRVEHTHGYSEHGDSGHYHIDTTPNTVEYEGYFSPANIVYRIDMV' A
#
# COMPACT_ATOMS: atom_id res chain seq x y z
N MET A 1 14.22 9.05 -4.72
CA MET A 1 14.56 8.90 -3.29
C MET A 1 15.02 10.21 -2.64
N GLN A 2 15.62 11.16 -3.36
CA GLN A 2 16.17 12.41 -2.79
C GLN A 2 15.18 13.31 -2.02
N TYR A 3 13.87 13.10 -2.20
CA TYR A 3 12.81 13.89 -1.55
C TYR A 3 11.95 13.08 -0.57
N MET A 4 12.08 11.76 -0.55
CA MET A 4 11.29 10.90 0.33
C MET A 4 12.00 10.78 1.67
N ARG A 5 11.24 10.87 2.75
CA ARG A 5 11.71 10.51 4.08
C ARG A 5 11.22 9.10 4.38
N TYR A 6 12.15 8.25 4.83
CA TYR A 6 11.88 6.87 5.18
C TYR A 6 11.94 6.73 6.70
N PHE A 7 11.07 5.90 7.24
CA PHE A 7 10.92 5.67 8.67
C PHE A 7 10.70 4.17 8.88
N GLU A 8 11.29 3.65 9.95
CA GLU A 8 10.81 2.40 10.54
C GLU A 8 9.66 2.76 11.48
N MET A 9 8.59 1.98 11.43
CA MET A 9 7.34 2.22 12.15
C MET A 9 6.92 0.95 12.86
N ASP A 10 6.26 1.10 14.00
CA ASP A 10 5.92 -0.02 14.89
C ASP A 10 4.49 -0.51 14.68
N ALA A 11 4.29 -1.83 14.76
CA ALA A 11 2.96 -2.42 14.82
C ALA A 11 2.24 -2.04 16.13
N PRO A 12 0.89 -2.00 16.17
CA PRO A 12 -0.02 -2.29 15.06
C PRO A 12 -0.22 -1.07 14.13
N ILE A 13 -0.36 -1.33 12.83
CA ILE A 13 -0.71 -0.34 11.82
C ILE A 13 -1.91 -0.86 11.02
N VAL A 14 -2.94 -0.03 10.88
CA VAL A 14 -4.08 -0.33 10.02
C VAL A 14 -3.74 0.13 8.60
N PHE A 15 -3.77 -0.79 7.65
CA PHE A 15 -3.44 -0.52 6.25
C PHE A 15 -4.67 -0.47 5.35
N ALA A 16 -4.61 0.40 4.34
CA ALA A 16 -5.50 0.41 3.20
C ALA A 16 -4.66 0.18 1.93
N SER A 17 -4.92 -0.93 1.25
CA SER A 17 -4.17 -1.38 0.08
C SER A 17 -5.05 -1.42 -1.16
N VAL A 18 -4.52 -0.94 -2.28
CA VAL A 18 -5.08 -1.18 -3.62
C VAL A 18 -4.03 -1.96 -4.42
N VAL A 19 -4.45 -3.13 -4.93
CA VAL A 19 -3.57 -4.04 -5.65
C VAL A 19 -4.25 -4.47 -6.95
N HIS A 20 -3.51 -4.40 -8.04
CA HIS A 20 -3.90 -4.90 -9.35
C HIS A 20 -2.98 -6.08 -9.69
N SER A 21 -3.53 -7.18 -10.23
CA SER A 21 -2.70 -8.32 -10.63
C SER A 21 -1.83 -8.01 -11.85
N ASN A 22 -2.27 -7.10 -12.73
CA ASN A 22 -1.56 -6.64 -13.91
C ASN A 22 -2.19 -5.33 -14.43
N ASP A 23 -1.46 -4.56 -15.24
CA ASP A 23 -1.98 -3.41 -16.01
C ASP A 23 -2.46 -3.87 -17.40
N VAL A 24 -3.52 -4.68 -17.41
CA VAL A 24 -4.13 -5.14 -18.67
C VAL A 24 -4.90 -3.98 -19.30
N GLY A 25 -4.44 -3.53 -20.47
CA GLY A 25 -5.05 -2.44 -21.23
C GLY A 25 -4.20 -1.18 -21.35
N GLY A 26 -3.01 -1.15 -20.72
CA GLY A 26 -2.05 -0.06 -20.88
C GLY A 26 -2.50 1.25 -20.23
N TYR A 27 -3.23 1.16 -19.12
CA TYR A 27 -3.82 2.32 -18.42
C TYR A 27 -2.83 3.01 -17.47
N LYS A 28 -1.55 2.58 -17.48
CA LYS A 28 -0.48 3.05 -16.60
C LYS A 28 -0.91 2.95 -15.13
N LEU A 29 -1.47 1.80 -14.75
CA LEU A 29 -1.96 1.57 -13.39
C LEU A 29 -0.79 1.48 -12.41
N ARG A 30 -1.00 2.02 -11.20
CA ARG A 30 -0.13 1.72 -10.07
C ARG A 30 -0.51 0.33 -9.54
N VAL A 31 0.34 -0.65 -9.81
CA VAL A 31 0.06 -2.06 -9.53
C VAL A 31 -0.14 -2.31 -8.04
N GLU A 32 0.66 -1.65 -7.19
CA GLU A 32 0.58 -1.75 -5.74
C GLU A 32 0.69 -0.38 -5.10
N HIS A 33 -0.24 -0.06 -4.20
CA HIS A 33 -0.21 1.16 -3.41
C HIS A 33 -0.90 0.93 -2.07
N THR A 34 -0.11 1.00 -1.00
CA THR A 34 -0.56 0.75 0.37
C THR A 34 -0.15 1.89 1.28
N HIS A 35 -1.12 2.49 1.98
CA HIS A 35 -0.89 3.48 3.02
C HIS A 35 -1.41 2.96 4.37
N GLY A 36 -0.78 3.37 5.46
CA GLY A 36 -1.16 2.96 6.81
C GLY A 36 -1.28 4.13 7.79
N TYR A 37 -1.98 3.88 8.88
CA TYR A 37 -2.05 4.76 10.06
C TYR A 37 -2.19 3.93 11.35
N SER A 38 -1.79 4.51 12.47
CA SER A 38 -1.92 3.92 13.80
C SER A 38 -2.46 4.93 14.82
N GLU A 39 -2.88 4.44 15.98
CA GLU A 39 -3.25 5.29 17.12
C GLU A 39 -2.03 5.91 17.83
N HIS A 40 -0.84 5.35 17.60
CA HIS A 40 0.42 5.79 18.20
C HIS A 40 1.19 6.81 17.34
N GLY A 41 0.61 7.21 16.21
CA GLY A 41 1.07 8.35 15.41
C GLY A 41 1.87 7.98 14.16
N ASP A 42 2.19 6.69 13.97
CA ASP A 42 2.82 6.19 12.76
C ASP A 42 1.84 6.18 11.59
N SER A 43 2.25 6.77 10.48
CA SER A 43 1.45 6.79 9.24
C SER A 43 2.28 7.12 8.02
N GLY A 44 1.91 6.57 6.87
CA GLY A 44 2.62 6.84 5.63
C GLY A 44 2.42 5.82 4.53
N HIS A 45 3.35 5.82 3.58
CA HIS A 45 3.39 4.87 2.48
C HIS A 45 4.19 3.62 2.89
N TYR A 46 3.56 2.46 2.80
CA TYR A 46 4.21 1.18 3.11
C TYR A 46 5.25 0.84 2.04
N HIS A 47 6.42 0.35 2.47
CA HIS A 47 7.47 -0.11 1.56
C HIS A 47 7.75 -1.61 1.74
N ILE A 48 8.14 -2.01 2.94
CA ILE A 48 8.45 -3.37 3.33
C ILE A 48 8.46 -3.47 4.86
N ASP A 49 8.23 -4.65 5.43
CA ASP A 49 8.60 -4.94 6.81
C ASP A 49 10.11 -5.07 7.00
N THR A 50 10.58 -4.75 8.21
CA THR A 50 11.99 -4.88 8.60
C THR A 50 12.22 -5.99 9.64
N THR A 51 11.15 -6.69 10.03
CA THR A 51 11.17 -7.78 11.03
C THR A 51 10.61 -9.10 10.44
N PRO A 52 11.22 -9.66 9.39
CA PRO A 52 10.64 -10.75 8.59
C PRO A 52 10.41 -12.05 9.36
N ASN A 53 11.12 -12.27 10.47
CA ASN A 53 10.98 -13.47 11.28
C ASN A 53 9.77 -13.45 12.22
N THR A 54 9.17 -12.27 12.45
CA THR A 54 8.13 -12.06 13.45
C THR A 54 6.94 -11.25 12.93
N VAL A 55 6.99 -10.77 11.69
CA VAL A 55 5.90 -9.97 11.11
C VAL A 55 4.65 -10.83 10.92
N GLU A 56 3.49 -10.27 11.26
CA GLU A 56 2.18 -10.88 11.08
C GLU A 56 1.25 -9.93 10.33
N TYR A 57 0.41 -10.49 9.45
CA TYR A 57 -0.54 -9.74 8.65
C TYR A 57 -1.92 -10.39 8.74
N GLU A 58 -2.94 -9.57 9.01
CA GLU A 58 -4.35 -9.95 8.83
C GLU A 58 -4.97 -8.98 7.84
N GLY A 59 -5.55 -9.52 6.76
CA GLY A 59 -6.07 -8.71 5.66
C GLY A 59 -7.43 -9.19 5.19
N TYR A 60 -8.34 -8.23 5.01
CA TYR A 60 -9.69 -8.46 4.49
C TYR A 60 -9.81 -7.73 3.15
N PHE A 61 -10.00 -8.48 2.06
CA PHE A 61 -10.03 -7.93 0.70
C PHE A 61 -11.29 -8.39 -0.05
N SER A 62 -11.73 -7.55 -0.98
CA SER A 62 -12.78 -7.87 -1.95
C SER A 62 -12.30 -7.53 -3.36
N PRO A 63 -12.63 -8.33 -4.39
CA PRO A 63 -12.35 -7.95 -5.76
C PRO A 63 -13.15 -6.71 -6.16
N ALA A 64 -12.57 -5.90 -7.03
CA ALA A 64 -13.27 -4.80 -7.70
C ALA A 64 -13.81 -5.25 -9.06
N ASN A 65 -15.05 -4.87 -9.38
CA ASN A 65 -15.69 -5.25 -10.65
C ASN A 65 -15.35 -4.28 -11.81
N ILE A 66 -15.00 -3.03 -11.49
CA ILE A 66 -14.78 -1.95 -12.46
C ILE A 66 -13.58 -1.12 -12.00
N VAL A 67 -12.76 -0.68 -12.96
CA VAL A 67 -11.68 0.28 -12.75
C VAL A 67 -12.01 1.56 -13.51
N TYR A 68 -11.98 2.70 -12.84
CA TYR A 68 -12.10 4.02 -13.45
C TYR A 68 -10.73 4.68 -13.52
N ARG A 69 -10.21 4.87 -14.74
CA ARG A 69 -8.98 5.65 -14.96
C ARG A 69 -9.34 7.10 -15.27
N ILE A 70 -9.09 7.99 -14.32
CA ILE A 70 -9.38 9.42 -14.44
C ILE A 70 -8.06 10.16 -14.66
N ASP A 71 -8.07 11.17 -15.54
CA ASP A 71 -6.93 12.07 -15.80
C ASP A 71 -5.60 11.33 -16.06
N MET A 72 -5.59 10.50 -17.11
CA MET A 72 -4.39 9.75 -17.50
C MET A 72 -3.41 10.68 -18.23
N VAL A 73 -2.27 10.93 -17.59
CA VAL A 73 -1.13 11.70 -18.12
C VAL A 73 -0.07 10.76 -18.73
#